data_AF-A0A645D773-F1
#
_entry.id   AF-A0A645D773-F1
#
_cell.length_a   1.000
_cell.length_b   1.000
_cell.length_c   1.000
_cell.angle_alpha   90.00
_cell.angle_beta   90.00
_cell.angle_gamma   90.00
#
_symmetry.space_group_name_H-M   'P 1'
#
loop_
_entity.id
_entity.type
_entity.pdbx_description
1 polymer ?
#
loop_
_entity_poly.entity_id
_entity_poly.type
_entity_poly.pdbx_seq_one_letter_code
_entity_poly.pdbx_strand_id
1 'polypeptide(L)' 'MEKEGCLESEWEEGGPGPKRRIYLISEKGKKELEIRIRMMKARKSGIDRLINAYDRAQEQAVQTDRPGKKEEML' A
#
# COMPACT_ATOMS: atom_id res chain seq x y z
N MET A 1 -19.57 -6.57 -0.05
CA MET A 1 -19.16 -6.56 -1.48
C MET A 1 -20.31 -6.84 -2.45
N GLU A 2 -20.97 -8.01 -2.43
CA GLU A 2 -22.15 -8.26 -3.30
C GLU A 2 -23.33 -7.32 -2.96
N LYS A 3 -23.69 -7.19 -1.68
CA LYS A 3 -24.68 -6.20 -1.20
C LYS A 3 -24.33 -4.74 -1.56
N GLU A 4 -23.04 -4.46 -1.76
CA GLU A 4 -22.55 -3.14 -2.17
C GLU A 4 -22.55 -2.97 -3.70
N GLY A 5 -22.93 -4.01 -4.46
CA GLY A 5 -22.95 -4.03 -5.93
C GLY A 5 -21.57 -4.19 -6.56
N CYS A 6 -20.54 -4.58 -5.80
CA CYS A 6 -19.18 -4.78 -6.31
C CYS A 6 -18.96 -6.18 -6.88
N LEU A 7 -19.85 -7.12 -6.56
CA LEU A 7 -19.82 -8.50 -7.05
C LEU A 7 -21.23 -8.87 -7.51
N GLU A 8 -21.29 -9.78 -8.46
CA GLU A 8 -22.48 -10.52 -8.88
C GLU A 8 -22.23 -12.00 -8.57
N SER A 9 -23.26 -12.76 -8.24
CA SER A 9 -23.12 -14.19 -7.98
C SER A 9 -24.09 -15.06 -8.75
N GLU A 10 -23.63 -16.26 -9.07
CA GLU A 10 -24.42 -17.30 -9.71
C GLU A 10 -24.13 -18.66 -9.07
N TRP A 11 -25.10 -19.57 -9.16
CA TRP A 11 -24.93 -20.95 -8.70
C TRP A 11 -24.54 -21.83 -9.88
N GLU A 12 -23.40 -22.50 -9.76
CA GLU A 12 -22.89 -23.46 -10.74
C GLU A 12 -23.03 -24.89 -10.22
N GLU A 13 -23.37 -25.82 -11.11
CA GLU A 13 -23.32 -27.27 -10.85
C GLU A 13 -21.90 -27.69 -10.46
N GLY A 14 -21.74 -28.43 -9.37
CA GLY A 14 -20.44 -28.86 -8.85
C GLY A 14 -19.90 -30.13 -9.50
N GLY A 15 -20.41 -30.55 -10.65
CA GLY A 15 -20.17 -31.88 -11.21
C GLY A 15 -20.64 -32.98 -10.25
N PRO A 16 -19.76 -33.86 -9.73
CA PRO A 16 -20.14 -34.85 -8.72
C PRO A 16 -20.34 -34.27 -7.30
N GLY A 17 -20.03 -32.99 -7.07
CA GLY A 17 -20.18 -32.31 -5.78
C GLY A 17 -21.38 -31.36 -5.69
N PRO A 18 -21.65 -30.77 -4.51
CA PRO A 18 -22.74 -29.83 -4.32
C PRO A 18 -22.56 -28.55 -5.16
N LYS A 19 -23.67 -27.86 -5.43
CA LYS A 19 -23.65 -26.58 -6.14
C LYS A 19 -22.73 -25.57 -5.45
N ARG A 20 -22.00 -24.82 -6.26
CA ARG A 20 -21.03 -23.82 -5.81
C ARG A 20 -21.54 -22.44 -6.17
N ARG A 21 -21.29 -21.45 -5.31
CA ARG A 21 -21.57 -20.05 -5.65
C ARG A 21 -20.31 -19.44 -6.26
N ILE A 22 -20.42 -18.99 -7.50
CA ILE A 22 -19.38 -18.23 -8.20
C ILE A 22 -19.66 -16.75 -7.97
N TYR A 23 -18.59 -15.97 -7.77
CA TYR A 23 -18.67 -14.53 -7.68
C TYR A 23 -17.87 -13.91 -8.83
N LEU A 24 -18.51 -13.02 -9.58
CA LEU A 24 -17.88 -12.23 -10.62
C LEU A 24 -17.78 -10.78 -10.16
N ILE A 25 -16.66 -10.14 -10.47
CA ILE A 25 -16.49 -8.72 -10.18
C ILE A 25 -17.32 -7.89 -11.16
N SER A 26 -18.16 -7.01 -10.61
CA SER A 26 -18.94 -6.08 -11.44
C SER A 26 -18.08 -4.92 -11.92
N GLU A 27 -18.56 -4.16 -12.90
CA GLU A 27 -17.91 -2.93 -13.34
C GLU A 27 -17.78 -1.89 -12.21
N LYS A 28 -18.77 -1.84 -11.31
CA LYS A 28 -18.66 -1.03 -10.09
C LYS A 28 -17.52 -1.52 -9.20
N GLY A 29 -17.41 -2.84 -9.01
CA GLY A 29 -16.32 -3.44 -8.25
C GLY A 29 -14.94 -3.12 -8.82
N LYS A 30 -14.78 -3.14 -10.15
CA LYS A 30 -13.54 -2.75 -10.83
C LYS A 30 -13.18 -1.29 -10.55
N LYS A 31 -14.13 -0.36 -10.68
CA LYS A 31 -13.93 1.07 -10.37
C LYS A 31 -13.56 1.30 -8.89
N GLU A 32 -14.20 0.59 -7.98
CA GLU A 32 -13.86 0.64 -6.55
C GLU A 32 -12.43 0.15 -6.29
N LEU A 33 -11.98 -0.92 -6.97
CA LEU A 33 -10.59 -1.37 -6.89
C LEU A 33 -9.61 -0.31 -7.40
N GLU A 34 -9.90 0.37 -8.50
CA GLU A 34 -9.05 1.45 -9.02
C GLU A 34 -8.92 2.62 -8.02
N ILE A 35 -10.03 3.01 -7.39
CA ILE A 35 -10.02 4.03 -6.32
C ILE A 35 -9.16 3.57 -5.15
N ARG A 36 -9.37 2.34 -4.67
CA ARG A 36 -8.59 1.77 -3.56
C ARG A 36 -7.10 1.70 -3.89
N ILE A 37 -6.74 1.29 -5.09
CA ILE A 37 -5.34 1.24 -5.54
C ILE A 37 -4.71 2.64 -5.54
N ARG A 38 -5.42 3.66 -6.02
CA ARG A 38 -4.92 5.06 -5.96
C ARG A 38 -4.67 5.50 -4.53
N MET A 39 -5.60 5.24 -3.61
CA MET A 39 -5.43 5.58 -2.20
C MET A 39 -4.25 4.83 -1.57
N MET A 40 -4.08 3.53 -1.87
CA MET A 40 -2.97 2.75 -1.36
C MET A 40 -1.62 3.26 -1.87
N LYS A 41 -1.52 3.65 -3.15
CA LYS A 41 -0.31 4.28 -3.70
C LYS A 41 0.02 5.60 -3.00
N ALA A 42 -0.98 6.44 -2.74
CA ALA A 42 -0.79 7.69 -2.02
C ALA A 42 -0.27 7.45 -0.59
N ARG A 43 -0.88 6.50 0.12
CA ARG A 43 -0.43 6.08 1.47
C ARG A 43 0.99 5.55 1.46
N LYS A 44 1.34 4.68 0.50
CA LYS A 44 2.70 4.16 0.33
C LYS A 44 3.70 5.31 0.16
N SER A 45 3.42 6.27 -0.72
CA SER A 45 4.29 7.42 -0.92
C SER A 45 4.46 8.25 0.36
N GLY A 46 3.40 8.42 1.16
CA GLY A 46 3.48 9.08 2.47
C GLY A 46 4.40 8.35 3.45
N ILE A 47 4.29 7.03 3.53
CA ILE A 47 5.15 6.18 4.36
C ILE A 47 6.62 6.30 3.90
N ASP A 48 6.87 6.19 2.59
CA ASP A 48 8.21 6.32 2.03
C ASP A 48 8.83 7.69 2.38
N ARG A 49 8.06 8.78 2.29
CA ARG A 49 8.52 10.13 2.67
C ARG A 49 8.89 10.22 4.15
N LEU A 50 8.09 9.62 5.03
CA LEU A 50 8.35 9.61 6.46
C LEU A 50 9.65 8.86 6.78
N ILE A 51 9.82 7.66 6.23
CA ILE A 51 11.04 6.84 6.40
C ILE A 51 12.25 7.65 5.93
N ASN A 52 12.19 8.20 4.71
CA ASN A 52 13.31 8.98 4.16
C ASN A 52 13.63 10.24 4.99
N ALA A 53 12.63 10.86 5.62
CA ALA A 53 12.85 12.01 6.51
C ALA A 53 13.56 11.59 7.80
N TYR A 54 13.17 10.45 8.37
CA TYR A 54 13.83 9.87 9.54
C TYR A 54 15.29 9.51 9.25
N ASP A 55 15.55 8.81 8.14
CA ASP A 55 16.91 8.40 7.76
C ASP A 55 17.84 9.60 7.58
N ARG A 56 17.38 10.66 6.90
CA ARG A 56 18.14 11.92 6.78
C ARG A 56 18.43 12.58 8.13
N ALA A 57 17.47 12.55 9.05
CA ALA A 57 17.68 13.12 10.38
C ALA A 57 18.74 12.32 11.18
N GLN A 58 18.77 10.99 11.02
CA GLN A 58 19.81 10.14 11.62
C GLN A 58 21.20 10.43 11.03
N GLU A 59 21.30 10.56 9.70
CA GLU A 59 22.57 10.91 9.05
C GLU A 59 23.12 12.26 9.53
N GLN A 60 22.25 13.26 9.71
CA GLN A 60 22.64 14.57 10.22
C GLN A 60 23.09 14.52 11.68
N ALA A 61 22.39 13.77 12.53
CA ALA A 61 22.79 13.57 13.93
C ALA A 61 24.18 12.93 14.04
N VAL A 62 24.48 11.93 13.20
CA VAL A 62 25.79 11.27 13.14
C VAL A 62 26.90 12.23 12.66
N GLN A 63 26.58 13.21 11.80
CA GLN A 63 27.54 14.21 11.33
C GLN A 63 27.81 15.30 12.38
N THR A 64 26.80 15.70 13.16
CA THR A 64 26.97 16.68 14.24
C THR A 64 27.70 16.11 15.45
N ASP A 65 27.63 14.79 15.67
CA ASP A 65 28.30 14.09 16.77
C ASP A 65 29.77 13.73 16.46
N ARG A 66 30.26 13.95 15.24
CA ARG A 66 31.70 13.88 14.96
C ARG A 66 32.36 15.19 15.42
N PRO A 67 33.25 15.17 16.44
CA PRO A 67 33.99 16.36 16.81
C PRO A 67 34.84 16.80 15.61
N GLY A 68 34.73 18.07 15.27
CA GLY A 68 35.33 18.64 14.07
C GLY A 68 36.84 18.43 14.03
N LYS A 69 37.36 18.07 12.85
CA LYS A 69 38.75 18.36 12.48
C LYS A 69 38.93 19.89 12.45
N LYS A 70 39.11 20.50 13.61
CA LYS A 70 39.64 21.85 13.77
C LYS A 70 40.85 21.75 14.70
N GLU A 71 41.95 21.23 14.20
CA GLU A 71 43.28 21.37 14.80
C GLU A 71 44.29 20.80 13.80
N GLU A 72 44.69 21.63 12.83
CA GLU A 72 45.96 21.52 12.09
C GLU A 72 46.12 22.80 11.23
N MET A 73 46.09 23.95 11.89
CA MET A 73 46.71 25.18 11.40
C MET A 73 47.21 25.94 12.63
N LEU A 74 48.38 25.53 13.10
CA LEU A 74 49.36 26.35 13.82
C LEU A 74 50.71 25.64 13.78
#